data_AF-A0A256FW10-F1
#
_entry.id   AF-A0A256FW10-F1
#
_cell.length_a   1.000
_cell.length_b   1.000
_cell.length_c   1.000
_cell.angle_alpha   90.00
_cell.angle_beta   90.00
_cell.angle_gamma   90.00
#
_symmetry.space_group_name_H-M   'P 1'
#
loop_
_entity.id
_entity.type
_entity.pdbx_description
1 polymer ?
#
loop_
_entity_poly.entity_id
_entity_poly.type
_entity_poly.pdbx_seq_one_letter_code
_entity_poly.pdbx_strand_id
1 'polypeptide(L)' 'MIVVETLRSAPVAGTVYLATTTAAPFFSKFGIDVVDRVEVPSAVLATRQLSGICPASATIMKLNKPPT' A
#
# COMPACT_ATOMS: atom_id res chain seq x y z
N MET A 1 -11.40 -13.53 3.97
CA MET A 1 -11.30 -12.37 3.03
C MET A 1 -9.81 -12.14 2.84
N ILE A 2 -9.22 -12.75 1.80
CA ILE A 2 -7.79 -13.15 1.75
C ILE A 2 -6.81 -12.01 2.07
N VAL A 3 -7.07 -10.79 1.62
CA VAL A 3 -6.17 -9.64 1.79
C VAL A 3 -5.87 -9.31 3.27
N VAL A 4 -6.88 -9.36 4.15
CA VAL A 4 -6.69 -9.02 5.58
C VAL A 4 -5.96 -10.13 6.30
N GLU A 5 -6.30 -11.37 6.03
CA GLU A 5 -5.65 -12.53 6.65
C GLU A 5 -4.18 -12.62 6.23
N THR A 6 -3.86 -12.34 4.96
CA THR A 6 -2.46 -12.27 4.50
C THR A 6 -1.70 -11.12 5.18
N LEU A 7 -2.30 -9.93 5.28
CA LEU A 7 -1.66 -8.79 5.97
C LEU A 7 -1.52 -9.01 7.48
N ARG A 8 -2.46 -9.72 8.11
CA ARG A 8 -2.37 -10.11 9.52
C ARG A 8 -1.27 -11.14 9.74
N SER A 9 -1.18 -12.14 8.87
CA SER A 9 -0.17 -13.21 8.96
C SER A 9 1.23 -12.79 8.53
N ALA A 10 1.38 -11.63 7.85
CA ALA A 10 2.68 -11.09 7.52
C ALA A 10 3.44 -10.71 8.82
N PRO A 11 4.67 -11.21 9.05
CA PRO A 11 5.46 -10.93 10.26
C PRO A 11 6.02 -9.51 10.32
N VAL A 12 5.48 -8.59 9.53
CA VAL A 12 5.94 -7.20 9.43
C VAL A 12 5.15 -6.35 10.42
N ALA A 13 5.86 -5.70 11.34
CA ALA A 13 5.34 -4.59 12.13
C ALA A 13 5.84 -3.29 11.49
N GLY A 14 4.94 -2.34 11.22
CA GLY A 14 5.29 -1.07 10.60
C GLY A 14 4.28 -0.56 9.57
N THR A 15 4.72 0.42 8.79
CA THR A 15 3.92 1.04 7.75
C THR A 15 4.03 0.26 6.44
N VAL A 16 2.90 -0.25 5.97
CA VAL A 16 2.77 -0.92 4.67
C VAL A 16 2.25 0.10 3.65
N TYR A 17 2.95 0.21 2.53
CA TYR A 17 2.53 1.00 1.38
C TYR A 17 2.07 0.07 0.26
N LEU A 18 0.90 0.36 -0.31
CA LEU A 18 0.27 -0.41 -1.37
C LEU A 18 -0.03 0.52 -2.54
N ALA A 19 0.38 0.15 -3.75
CA ALA A 19 0.01 0.84 -4.97
C ALA A 19 -1.13 0.07 -5.67
N THR A 20 -2.21 0.78 -6.02
CA THR A 20 -3.34 0.20 -6.75
C THR A 20 -3.85 1.16 -7.81
N THR A 21 -4.24 0.65 -8.97
CA THR A 21 -4.74 1.49 -10.08
C THR A 21 -6.26 1.63 -10.05
N THR A 22 -6.99 0.55 -9.74
CA THR A 22 -8.48 0.53 -9.79
C THR A 22 -9.13 0.00 -8.52
N ALA A 23 -8.36 -0.61 -7.61
CA ALA A 23 -8.91 -1.24 -6.41
C ALA A 23 -8.78 -0.37 -5.15
N ALA A 24 -8.48 0.93 -5.27
CA ALA A 24 -8.46 1.87 -4.14
C ALA A 24 -9.73 1.80 -3.26
N PRO A 25 -10.97 1.82 -3.81
CA PRO A 25 -12.17 1.72 -2.98
C PRO A 25 -12.34 0.37 -2.29
N PHE A 26 -11.71 -0.70 -2.78
CA PHE A 26 -11.71 -2.00 -2.12
C PHE A 26 -10.84 -1.94 -0.86
N PHE A 27 -9.61 -1.42 -0.97
CA PHE A 27 -8.66 -1.31 0.14
C PHE A 27 -9.06 -0.29 1.21
N SER A 28 -9.73 0.78 0.82
CA SER A 28 -10.25 1.79 1.77
C SER A 28 -11.21 1.19 2.80
N LYS A 29 -12.00 0.16 2.41
CA LYS A 29 -12.88 -0.57 3.33
C LYS A 29 -12.15 -1.36 4.42
N PHE A 30 -10.84 -1.56 4.28
CA PHE A 30 -10.01 -2.30 5.24
C PHE A 30 -9.22 -1.39 6.18
N GLY A 31 -9.44 -0.07 6.13
CA GLY A 31 -8.67 0.90 6.91
C GLY A 31 -7.29 1.20 6.32
N ILE A 32 -7.10 0.92 5.03
CA ILE A 32 -5.94 1.40 4.27
C ILE A 32 -6.30 2.77 3.72
N ASP A 33 -5.56 3.80 4.10
CA ASP A 33 -5.87 5.17 3.73
C ASP A 33 -5.10 5.60 2.48
N VAL A 34 -5.66 6.49 1.68
CA VAL A 34 -4.98 7.00 0.49
C VAL A 34 -3.95 8.02 0.95
N VAL A 35 -2.71 7.89 0.48
CA VAL A 35 -1.63 8.83 0.79
C VAL A 35 -1.07 9.43 -0.48
N ASP A 36 -0.60 10.67 -0.37
CA ASP A 36 0.05 11.31 -1.50
C ASP A 36 1.38 10.62 -1.81
N ARG A 37 1.75 10.60 -3.10
CA ARG A 37 3.00 10.01 -3.57
C ARG A 37 4.23 10.71 -2.97
N VAL A 38 4.11 11.96 -2.53
CA VAL A 38 5.19 12.68 -1.83
C VAL A 38 5.42 12.18 -0.41
N GLU A 39 4.44 11.56 0.22
CA GLU A 39 4.57 10.95 1.56
C GLU A 39 5.14 9.52 1.51
N VAL A 40 5.30 8.99 0.30
CA VAL A 40 5.85 7.66 0.07
C VAL A 40 7.38 7.75 0.05
N PRO A 41 8.09 6.93 0.83
CA PRO A 41 9.54 6.93 0.84
C PRO A 41 10.10 6.72 -0.56
N SER A 42 11.14 7.47 -0.91
CA SER A 42 11.83 7.35 -2.20
C SER A 42 12.34 5.94 -2.47
N ALA A 43 12.71 5.19 -1.42
CA ALA A 43 13.06 3.77 -1.52
C ALA A 43 11.91 2.89 -2.05
N VAL A 44 10.66 3.21 -1.70
CA VAL A 44 9.45 2.53 -2.21
C VAL A 44 9.12 3.01 -3.62
N LEU A 45 9.27 4.31 -3.90
CA LEU A 45 9.09 4.88 -5.25
C LEU A 45 10.11 4.35 -6.27
N ALA A 46 11.34 4.07 -5.84
CA ALA A 46 12.41 3.52 -6.65
C ALA A 46 12.23 2.03 -6.99
N THR A 47 11.21 1.36 -6.42
CA THR A 47 10.94 -0.04 -6.75
C THR A 47 10.41 -0.19 -8.17
N ARG A 48 10.81 -1.28 -8.83
CA ARG A 48 10.46 -1.58 -10.23
C ARG A 48 8.94 -1.67 -10.47
N GLN A 49 8.16 -1.99 -9.44
CA GLN A 49 6.69 -2.05 -9.49
C GLN A 49 6.07 -0.65 -9.61
N LEU A 50 6.65 0.37 -8.95
CA LEU A 50 6.20 1.77 -9.05
C LEU A 50 6.87 2.55 -10.18
N SER A 51 8.08 2.15 -10.61
CA SER A 51 8.83 2.86 -11.64
C SER A 51 8.60 2.33 -13.07
N GLY A 52 8.14 1.09 -13.24
CA GLY A 52 8.10 0.45 -14.56
C GLY A 52 6.74 -0.09 -15.04
N ILE A 53 5.81 -0.45 -14.15
CA ILE A 53 4.57 -1.16 -14.54
C ILE A 53 3.31 -0.35 -14.23
N CYS A 54 3.29 0.39 -13.12
CA CYS A 54 2.18 1.28 -12.83
C CYS A 54 2.36 2.62 -13.54
N PRO A 55 1.42 3.05 -14.40
CA PRO A 55 1.41 4.44 -14.86
C PRO A 55 1.34 5.37 -13.65
N ALA A 56 1.74 6.63 -13.82
CA ALA A 56 1.68 7.65 -12.78
C ALA A 56 0.29 7.82 -12.12
N SER A 57 -0.76 7.19 -12.67
CA SER A 57 -2.13 7.10 -12.15
C SER A 57 -2.36 6.10 -11.01
N ALA A 58 -1.38 5.30 -10.59
CA ALA A 58 -1.59 4.40 -9.44
C ALA A 58 -1.79 5.21 -8.14
N THR A 59 -2.93 4.99 -7.49
CA THR A 59 -3.21 5.51 -6.15
C THR A 59 -2.35 4.78 -5.14
N ILE A 60 -1.61 5.53 -4.32
CA ILE A 60 -0.84 4.96 -3.23
C ILE A 60 -1.68 4.98 -1.96
N MET A 61 -1.64 3.88 -1.22
CA MET A 61 -2.38 3.70 0.01
C MET A 61 -1.45 3.23 1.11
N LYS A 62 -1.70 3.65 2.34
CA LYS A 62 -0.89 3.39 3.53
C LYS A 62 -1.73 2.67 4.58
N LEU A 63 -1.17 1.61 5.14
CA LEU A 63 -1.70 0.91 6.30
C LEU A 63 -0.65 0.91 7.40
N ASN A 64 -0.99 1.48 8.55
CA ASN A 64 -0.17 1.35 9.75
C ASN A 64 -0.59 0.06 10.47
N LYS A 65 0.25 -0.96 10.43
CA LYS A 65 0.03 -2.17 11.22
C LYS A 65 0.61 -1.96 12.62
N PRO A 66 -0.21 -1.96 13.69
CA PRO A 66 0.31 -1.90 15.04
C PRO A 66 1.14 -3.16 15.33
N PRO A 67 2.24 -3.05 16.11
CA PRO A 67 2.99 -4.21 16.56
C PRO A 67 2.07 -5.02 17.49
N THR A 68 1.82 -6.28 17.11
CA THR A 68 1.23 -7.31 17.99
C THR A 68 2.33 -8.07 18.69
#